data_AF-A0A6B3FGZ8-F1
#
_entry.id   AF-A0A6B3FGZ8-F1
#
_cell.length_a   1.000
_cell.length_b   1.000
_cell.length_c   1.000
_cell.angle_alpha   90.00
_cell.angle_beta   90.00
_cell.angle_gamma   90.00
#
_symmetry.space_group_name_H-M   'P 1'
#
loop_
_entity.id
_entity.type
_entity.pdbx_description
1 polymer ?
#
loop_
_entity_poly.entity_id
_entity_poly.type
_entity_poly.pdbx_seq_one_letter_code
_entity_poly.pdbx_strand_id
1 'polypeptide(L)' 'MLIDTYGRVATDLRVSLTDRCNLRCTYCMPEEGLSWLAKPDLLTDEEIVRLVRVAVTALGVTEVRFTGGEP' A
#
# COMPACT_ATOMS: atom_id res chain seq x y z
N MET A 1 -5.56 -17.71 -8.28
CA MET A 1 -5.99 -17.19 -6.97
C MET A 1 -4.82 -17.32 -6.00
N LEU A 2 -4.56 -16.27 -5.24
CA LEU A 2 -3.51 -16.25 -4.20
C LEU A 2 -4.08 -16.77 -2.89
N ILE A 3 -3.60 -17.93 -2.44
CA ILE A 3 -4.08 -18.63 -1.25
C ILE A 3 -2.91 -18.76 -0.28
N ASP A 4 -3.13 -18.39 0.99
CA ASP A 4 -2.11 -18.53 2.03
C ASP A 4 -2.10 -19.93 2.67
N THR A 5 -1.18 -20.16 3.62
CA THR A 5 -1.04 -21.44 4.33
C THR A 5 -2.21 -21.78 5.25
N TYR A 6 -3.10 -20.82 5.52
CA TYR A 6 -4.33 -21.02 6.31
C TYR A 6 -5.56 -21.21 5.41
N GLY A 7 -5.39 -21.25 4.08
CA GLY A 7 -6.47 -21.43 3.12
C GLY A 7 -7.30 -20.17 2.84
N ARG A 8 -6.84 -18.99 3.25
CA ARG A 8 -7.53 -17.72 2.96
C ARG A 8 -7.17 -17.25 1.56
N VAL A 9 -8.16 -16.74 0.82
CA VAL A 9 -7.95 -16.14 -0.51
C VAL A 9 -7.70 -14.64 -0.35
N ALA A 10 -6.62 -14.14 -0.93
CA ALA A 10 -6.35 -12.71 -0.96
C ALA A 10 -7.17 -12.03 -2.07
N THR A 11 -8.22 -11.33 -1.68
CA THR A 11 -9.12 -10.55 -2.57
C THR A 11 -8.83 -9.05 -2.56
N ASP A 12 -8.10 -8.57 -1.56
CA ASP A 12 -7.94 -7.16 -1.25
C ASP A 12 -6.46 -6.74 -1.36
N LEU A 13 -6.21 -5.65 -2.09
CA LEU A 13 -4.89 -5.04 -2.21
C LEU A 13 -4.92 -3.61 -1.67
N ARG A 14 -4.26 -3.40 -0.54
CA ARG A 14 -3.99 -2.06 0.00
C ARG A 14 -2.66 -1.54 -0.53
N VAL A 15 -2.69 -0.43 -1.25
CA VAL A 15 -1.49 0.22 -1.79
C VAL A 15 -1.20 1.46 -0.96
N SER A 16 0.00 1.55 -0.39
CA SER A 16 0.48 2.74 0.33
C SER A 16 1.26 3.62 -0.64
N LEU A 17 0.71 4.77 -1.01
CA LEU A 17 1.28 5.68 -2.01
C LEU A 17 2.35 6.60 -1.45
N THR A 18 2.23 6.94 -0.16
CA THR A 18 3.09 7.90 0.53
C THR A 18 3.16 7.52 1.98
N ASP A 19 4.25 7.83 2.65
CA ASP A 19 4.36 7.77 4.10
C ASP A 19 3.99 9.11 4.77
N ARG A 20 3.96 10.20 4.00
CA ARG A 20 3.67 11.56 4.50
C ARG A 20 2.23 11.74 4.93
N CYS A 21 2.04 12.36 6.09
CA CYS A 21 0.75 12.78 6.60
C CYS A 21 0.82 14.24 7.09
N ASN A 22 -0.25 15.00 6.87
CA ASN A 22 -0.42 16.37 7.39
C ASN A 22 -0.88 16.39 8.85
N LEU A 23 -1.23 15.24 9.43
CA LEU A 23 -1.60 15.07 10.84
C LEU A 23 -0.48 14.41 11.66
N ARG A 24 -0.55 14.58 12.99
CA ARG A 24 0.35 13.96 13.98
C ARG A 24 -0.47 13.27 15.06
N CYS A 25 -1.24 12.27 14.64
CA CYS A 25 -2.10 11.52 15.55
C CYS A 25 -1.22 10.67 16.48
N THR A 26 -1.35 10.85 17.80
CA THR A 26 -0.50 10.18 18.81
C THR A 26 -0.45 8.65 18.71
N TYR A 27 -1.50 8.02 18.16
CA TYR A 27 -1.59 6.57 17.97
C TYR A 27 -1.11 6.08 16.59
N CYS A 28 -0.78 6.98 15.67
CA CYS A 28 -0.41 6.65 14.29
C CYS A 28 0.94 7.25 13.89
N MET A 29 1.12 8.55 14.13
CA MET A 29 2.32 9.30 13.82
C MET A 29 2.71 10.17 15.01
N PRO A 30 3.75 9.78 15.79
CA PRO A 30 4.16 10.50 16.98
C PRO A 30 4.71 11.89 16.63
N GLU A 31 4.81 12.76 17.63
CA GLU A 31 5.20 14.16 17.46
C GLU A 31 6.63 14.31 16.94
N GLU A 32 7.52 13.39 17.30
CA GLU A 32 8.90 13.36 16.75
C GLU A 32 8.93 13.07 15.24
N GLY A 33 7.80 12.64 14.67
CA GLY A 33 7.66 12.28 13.27
C GLY A 33 8.28 10.93 12.92
N LEU A 34 8.11 10.53 11.66
CA LEU A 34 8.81 9.38 11.10
C LEU A 34 9.91 9.86 10.16
N SER A 35 10.95 9.05 10.00
CA SER A 35 11.94 9.26 8.94
C SER A 35 11.26 8.98 7.59
N TRP A 36 10.95 10.03 6.84
CA TRP A 36 10.31 9.90 5.54
C TRP A 36 11.23 9.17 4.56
N LEU A 37 10.66 8.26 3.79
CA LEU A 37 11.31 7.64 2.66
C LEU A 37 11.71 8.72 1.64
N ALA A 38 12.91 8.57 1.09
CA ALA A 38 13.31 9.39 -0.04
C ALA A 38 12.45 8.99 -1.26
N LYS A 39 12.16 9.95 -2.14
CA LYS A 39 11.39 9.68 -3.36
C LYS A 39 11.89 8.48 -4.18
N PRO A 40 13.22 8.22 -4.32
CA PRO A 40 13.72 7.07 -5.05
C PRO A 40 13.39 5.71 -4.42
N ASP A 41 13.06 5.69 -3.13
CA ASP A 41 12.71 4.46 -2.40
C ASP A 41 11.21 4.16 -2.46
N LEU A 42 10.40 5.08 -3.01
CA LEU A 42 8.99 4.87 -3.27
C LEU A 42 8.79 4.28 -4.66
N LEU A 43 7.78 3.40 -4.77
CA LEU A 43 7.36 2.91 -6.08
C LEU A 43 6.86 4.07 -6.94
N THR A 44 7.26 4.05 -8.20
CA THR A 44 6.71 4.94 -9.22
C THR A 44 5.29 4.54 -9.58
N ASP A 45 4.53 5.48 -10.15
CA ASP A 45 3.17 5.23 -10.63
C ASP A 45 3.11 4.06 -11.62
N GLU A 46 4.11 3.95 -12.50
CA GLU A 46 4.23 2.86 -13.48
C GLU A 46 4.40 1.49 -12.81
N GLU A 47 5.22 1.42 -11.77
CA GLU A 47 5.43 0.20 -11.00
C GLU A 47 4.17 -0.19 -10.23
N ILE A 48 3.47 0.78 -9.63
CA ILE A 48 2.20 0.55 -8.93
C ILE A 48 1.16 0.00 -9.91
N VAL A 49 0.99 0.64 -11.07
CA VAL A 49 0.06 0.19 -12.11
C VAL A 49 0.40 -1.23 -12.58
N ARG A 50 1.70 -1.54 -12.75
CA ARG A 50 2.16 -2.88 -13.12
C ARG A 50 1.78 -3.91 -12.06
N LEU A 51 2.02 -3.63 -10.79
CA LEU A 51 1.72 -4.54 -9.68
C LEU A 51 0.21 -4.77 -9.52
N VAL A 52 -0.57 -3.69 -9.55
CA VAL A 52 -2.05 -3.78 -9.46
C VAL A 52 -2.60 -4.61 -10.60
N ARG A 53 -2.09 -4.43 -11.83
CA ARG A 53 -2.49 -5.24 -12.98
C ARG A 53 -2.25 -6.72 -12.73
N VAL A 54 -1.04 -7.10 -12.30
CA VAL A 54 -0.72 -8.51 -11.99
C VAL A 54 -1.64 -9.06 -10.89
N ALA A 55 -1.88 -8.27 -9.85
CA ALA A 55 -2.73 -8.67 -8.74
C ALA A 55 -4.17 -8.99 -9.19
N VAL A 56 -4.76 -8.11 -10.00
CA VAL A 56 -6.13 -8.28 -10.49
C VAL A 56 -6.23 -9.38 -11.55
N THR A 57 -5.28 -9.46 -12.50
CA THR A 57 -5.41 -10.39 -13.64
C THR A 57 -4.92 -11.81 -13.34
N ALA A 58 -3.94 -11.98 -12.46
CA ALA A 58 -3.30 -13.27 -12.20
C ALA A 58 -3.57 -13.80 -10.79
N LEU A 59 -3.70 -12.92 -9.80
CA LEU A 59 -3.77 -13.32 -8.39
C LEU A 59 -5.21 -13.38 -7.85
N GLY A 60 -6.18 -12.79 -8.55
CA GLY A 60 -7.60 -12.83 -8.17
C GLY A 60 -8.01 -11.76 -7.17
N VAL A 61 -7.25 -10.66 -7.10
CA VAL A 61 -7.64 -9.46 -6.34
C VAL A 61 -8.83 -8.80 -7.01
N THR A 62 -9.83 -8.41 -6.21
CA THR A 62 -11.08 -7.78 -6.65
C THR A 62 -11.27 -6.37 -6.09
N GLU A 63 -10.61 -6.04 -4.97
CA GLU A 63 -10.66 -4.72 -4.35
C GLU A 63 -9.25 -4.12 -4.26
N VAL A 64 -9.11 -2.86 -4.69
CA VAL A 64 -7.87 -2.09 -4.56
C VAL A 64 -8.16 -0.82 -3.78
N ARG A 65 -7.41 -0.59 -2.70
CA ARG A 65 -7.56 0.58 -1.83
C ARG A 65 -6.26 1.37 -1.75
N PHE A 66 -6.30 2.63 -2.15
CA PHE A 66 -5.18 3.55 -2.00
C PHE A 66 -5.17 4.18 -0.62
N THR A 67 -3.97 4.19 -0.02
CA THR A 67 -3.70 4.58 1.36
C THR A 67 -2.30 5.18 1.43
N GLY A 68 -1.83 5.50 2.63
CA GLY A 68 -0.50 6.05 2.85
C GLY A 68 -0.36 6.53 4.28
N GLY A 69 0.26 7.71 4.44
CA GLY A 69 -0.14 8.69 5.42
C GLY A 69 -1.49 9.31 5.02
N GLU A 70 -1.48 10.56 4.55
CA GLU A 70 -2.64 11.15 3.88
C GLU A 70 -2.46 11.01 2.36
N PRO A 71 -3.26 10.17 1.67
CA PRO A 71 -3.15 9.94 0.22
C PRO A 71 -3.45 11.18 -0.63
#